data_AF-A0A3S1CLU4-F1
#
_entry.id   AF-A0A3S1CLU4-F1
#
_cell.length_a   1.000
_cell.length_b   1.000
_cell.length_c   1.000
_cell.angle_alpha   90.00
_cell.angle_beta   90.00
_cell.angle_gamma   90.00
#
_symmetry.space_group_name_H-M   'P 1'
#
loop_
_entity.id
_entity.type
_entity.pdbx_description
1 polymer ?
#
loop_
_entity_poly.entity_id
_entity_poly.type
_entity_poly.pdbx_seq_one_letter_code
_entity_poly.pdbx_strand_id
1 'polypeptide(L)' 'MVAAQRFNKMKNKSVNTIYGSVTSGTQWRFMKLEQNTVTFDLSEYSIPPIDFILSALIWMIRNA' A
#
# COMPACT_ATOMS: atom_id res chain seq x y z
N MET A 1 6.15 -7.42 -4.87
CA MET A 1 7.46 -6.74 -4.72
C MET A 1 8.58 -7.40 -5.52
N VAL A 2 8.75 -8.74 -5.49
CA VAL A 2 9.75 -9.44 -6.33
C VAL A 2 9.57 -9.16 -7.83
N ALA A 3 8.33 -9.15 -8.33
CA ALA A 3 8.05 -8.78 -9.72
C ALA A 3 8.52 -7.35 -10.04
N ALA A 4 8.25 -6.38 -9.16
CA ALA A 4 8.74 -5.01 -9.30
C ALA A 4 10.28 -4.93 -9.28
N GLN A 5 10.94 -5.75 -8.47
CA GLN A 5 12.41 -5.85 -8.46
C GLN A 5 12.96 -6.37 -9.78
N ARG A 6 12.38 -7.45 -10.32
CA ARG A 6 12.77 -8.01 -11.62
C ARG A 6 12.50 -7.02 -12.74
N PHE A 7 11.35 -6.37 -12.74
CA PHE A 7 10.98 -5.34 -13.71
C PHE A 7 11.98 -4.17 -13.70
N ASN A 8 12.34 -3.66 -12.52
CA ASN A 8 13.31 -2.57 -12.39
C ASN A 8 14.69 -2.98 -12.90
N LYS A 9 15.16 -4.19 -12.55
CA LYS A 9 16.40 -4.77 -13.08
C LYS A 9 16.37 -4.87 -14.62
N MET A 10 15.28 -5.37 -15.20
CA MET A 10 15.11 -5.47 -16.66
C MET A 10 15.12 -4.10 -17.36
N LYS A 11 14.76 -3.03 -16.64
CA LYS A 11 14.77 -1.65 -17.14
C LYS A 11 16.08 -0.90 -16.83
N ASN A 12 17.13 -1.61 -16.40
CA ASN A 12 18.40 -1.01 -15.93
C ASN A 12 18.21 0.08 -14.87
N LYS A 13 17.17 -0.05 -14.04
CA LYS A 13 16.94 0.83 -12.90
C LYS A 13 17.40 0.15 -11.62
N SER A 14 18.48 0.68 -11.05
CA SER A 14 18.98 0.21 -9.75
C SER A 14 18.11 0.76 -8.62
N VAL A 15 17.04 0.03 -8.30
CA VAL A 15 16.18 0.31 -7.15
C VAL A 15 16.58 -0.63 -6.02
N ASN A 16 17.29 -0.10 -5.03
CA ASN A 16 17.81 -0.88 -3.90
C ASN A 16 16.72 -1.32 -2.91
N THR A 17 15.68 -0.49 -2.76
CA THR A 17 14.59 -0.71 -1.80
C THR A 17 13.25 -0.57 -2.52
N ILE A 18 12.39 -1.57 -2.37
CA ILE A 18 11.00 -1.52 -2.85
C ILE A 18 10.10 -1.41 -1.64
N TYR A 19 9.22 -0.43 -1.63
CA TYR A 19 8.17 -0.30 -0.62
C TYR A 19 6.87 -0.90 -1.14
N GLY A 20 6.09 -1.46 -0.24
CA GLY A 20 4.79 -2.02 -0.54
C GLY A 20 3.89 -1.93 0.68
N SER A 21 2.59 -1.90 0.42
CA SER A 21 1.59 -2.21 1.42
C SER A 21 0.94 -3.52 1.05
N VAL A 22 0.62 -4.31 2.07
CA VAL A 22 -0.41 -5.31 1.99
C VAL A 22 -1.61 -4.73 2.72
N THR A 23 -2.76 -4.73 2.06
CA THR A 23 -4.00 -4.29 2.68
C THR A 23 -5.03 -5.41 2.58
N SER A 24 -5.81 -5.57 3.64
CA SER A 24 -7.03 -6.36 3.62
C SER A 24 -8.26 -5.55 3.19
N GLY A 25 -8.09 -4.27 2.83
CA GLY A 25 -9.17 -3.33 2.53
C GLY A 25 -9.72 -2.60 3.76
N THR A 26 -9.39 -3.04 4.97
CA THR A 26 -9.74 -2.38 6.25
C THR A 26 -8.53 -2.20 7.15
N GLN A 27 -7.46 -2.94 6.89
CA GLN A 27 -6.19 -2.80 7.58
C GLN A 27 -5.08 -2.72 6.55
N TRP A 28 -4.06 -1.93 6.88
CA TRP A 28 -2.87 -1.77 6.08
C TRP A 28 -1.69 -2.20 6.91
N ARG A 29 -0.80 -2.95 6.28
CA ARG A 29 0.52 -3.22 6.80
C ARG A 29 1.54 -2.85 5.75
N PHE A 30 2.59 -2.18 6.18
CA PHE A 30 3.64 -1.71 5.30
C PHE A 30 4.85 -2.63 5.37
N MET A 31 5.55 -2.73 4.24
CA MET A 31 6.70 -3.60 4.09
C MET A 31 7.72 -3.00 3.12
N LYS A 32 8.98 -3.31 3.34
CA LYS A 32 10.06 -3.01 2.39
C LYS A 32 10.82 -4.28 2.00
N LEU A 33 11.31 -4.33 0.77
CA LEU A 33 12.17 -5.36 0.23
C LEU A 33 13.51 -4.73 -0.13
N GLU A 34 14.57 -5.20 0.52
CA GLU A 34 15.96 -4.83 0.25
C GLU A 34 16.73 -6.08 -0.11
N GLN A 35 17.23 -6.13 -1.36
CA GLN A 35 17.81 -7.34 -1.93
C GLN A 35 16.84 -8.54 -1.81
N ASN A 36 17.07 -9.45 -0.86
CA ASN A 36 16.24 -10.62 -0.61
C ASN A 36 15.57 -10.60 0.78
N THR A 37 15.69 -9.49 1.52
CA THR A 37 15.14 -9.34 2.87
C THR A 37 13.88 -8.49 2.83
N VAL A 38 12.78 -9.04 3.35
CA VAL A 38 11.55 -8.28 3.58
C VAL A 38 11.47 -7.89 5.05
N THR A 39 11.30 -6.60 5.31
CA THR A 39 10.98 -6.07 6.64
C THR A 39 9.53 -5.62 6.66
N PHE A 40 8.80 -6.03 7.68
CA PHE A 40 7.44 -5.58 7.93
C PHE A 40 7.44 -4.52 9.02
N ASP A 41 6.57 -3.54 8.87
CA ASP A 41 6.08 -2.81 10.02
C ASP A 41 5.24 -3.77 10.89
N LEU A 42 5.40 -3.65 12.21
CA LEU A 42 4.65 -4.42 13.19
C LEU A 42 3.29 -3.78 13.48
N SER A 43 3.12 -2.52 13.08
CA SER A 43 1.87 -1.78 13.22
C SER A 43 0.86 -2.23 12.17
N GLU A 44 -0.35 -2.52 12.61
CA GLU A 44 -1.51 -2.66 11.74
C GLU A 44 -2.32 -1.36 11.77
N TYR A 45 -2.53 -0.78 10.60
CA TYR A 45 -3.25 0.48 10.46
C TYR A 45 -4.68 0.20 10.02
N SER A 46 -5.66 0.36 10.92
CA SER A 46 -7.07 0.34 10.52
C SER A 46 -7.40 1.54 9.63
N ILE A 47 -8.12 1.29 8.54
CA ILE A 47 -8.80 2.33 7.75
C ILE A 47 -9.96 2.87 8.59
N PRO A 48 -10.27 4.17 8.51
CA PRO A 48 -11.45 4.76 9.15
C PRO A 48 -12.72 3.94 8.91
N PRO A 49 -13.72 4.10 9.78
CA PRO A 49 -15.04 3.53 9.54
C PRO A 49 -15.49 3.90 8.13
N ILE A 50 -15.62 2.89 7.27
CA ILE A 50 -15.99 3.05 5.86
C ILE A 50 -17.30 3.84 5.72
N ASP A 51 -18.15 3.84 6.74
CA ASP A 51 -19.41 4.57 6.84
C ASP A 51 -19.18 6.08 6.80
N PHE A 52 -18.09 6.55 7.41
CA PHE A 52 -17.65 7.93 7.25
C PHE A 52 -17.24 8.19 5.79
N ILE A 53 -16.44 7.29 5.22
CA ILE A 53 -15.92 7.41 3.85
C ILE A 53 -17.06 7.46 2.82
N LEU A 54 -18.08 6.63 3.00
CA LEU A 54 -19.22 6.53 2.09
C LEU A 54 -20.28 7.59 2.36
N SER A 55 -20.50 7.97 3.61
CA SER A 55 -21.42 9.08 3.94
C SER A 55 -20.90 10.39 3.37
N ALA A 56 -19.59 10.60 3.42
CA ALA A 56 -18.94 11.71 2.74
C ALA A 56 -19.16 11.65 1.21
N LEU A 57 -18.96 10.47 0.61
CA LEU A 57 -19.16 10.28 -0.83
C LEU A 57 -20.61 10.57 -1.27
N ILE A 58 -21.60 10.06 -0.51
CA ILE A 58 -23.02 10.27 -0.80
C ILE A 58 -23.43 11.72 -0.59
N TRP A 59 -22.97 12.36 0.49
CA TRP A 59 -23.25 13.78 0.72
C TRP A 59 -22.75 14.64 -0.44
N MET A 60 -21.53 14.38 -0.92
CA MET A 60 -20.94 15.09 -2.06
C MET A 60 -21.79 14.97 -3.33
N ILE A 61 -22.23 13.76 -3.65
CA ILE A 61 -23.05 13.51 -4.85
C ILE A 61 -24.40 14.23 -4.76
N ARG A 62 -24.93 14.45 -3.54
CA ARG A 62 -26.27 14.99 -3.31
C ARG A 62 -26.35 16.51 -3.15
N ASN A 63 -25.24 17.18 -2.86
CA ASN A 63 -25.22 18.61 -2.53
C ASN A 63 -24.28 19.43 -3.43
N ALA A 64 -23.85 18.88 -4.58
CA ALA A 64 -23.06 19.56 -5.61
C ALA A 64 -23.95 20.21 -6.67
#